data_AF-A0AAU4S2U7-F1
#
_entry.id   AF-A0AAU4S2U7-F1
#
_cell.length_a   1.000
_cell.length_b   1.000
_cell.length_c   1.000
_cell.angle_alpha   90.00
_cell.angle_beta   90.00
_cell.angle_gamma   90.00
#
_symmetry.space_group_name_H-M   'P 1'
#
loop_
_entity.id
_entity.type
_entity.pdbx_description
1 polymer ?
#
loop_
_entity_poly.entity_id
_entity_poly.type
_entity_poly.pdbx_seq_one_letter_code
_entity_poly.pdbx_strand_id
1 'polypeptide(L)'
;MIRERAYAKLTEILLEFSETAGGRPSLKEFLELFKWPSDAIYSSPLKFEATLADGTVYSGPTGSRVSEMNDSVFTDLTDFLAGLSGEEGGNPVPPNDLANVLLAFINSEAANLVDVSSGDVSGLSITGTGSVAPPEVGGILAVPAGGAWYAVIVVARNRFGVALGIFGEKFRSLKTVQPERSTACKFPVYSDDTQVVNGSWQVVGRDEGLLSAFPAEPEIYHSPNPVFPGFDFGEFGAAESPAGAIRLIDGDEARAVGILTGTYRQAFTGEFLQQCLEGLVRQQR
;
A
#
# COMPACT_ATOMS: atom_id res chain seq x y z
N MET A 1 21.41 -20.10 19.72
CA MET A 1 22.06 -19.31 18.66
C MET A 1 21.08 -18.53 17.76
N ILE A 2 20.25 -19.15 16.91
CA ILE A 2 19.31 -18.40 16.03
C ILE A 2 18.29 -17.58 16.84
N ARG A 3 17.66 -18.18 17.85
CA ARG A 3 16.67 -17.51 18.71
C ARG A 3 17.24 -16.35 19.53
N GLU A 4 18.46 -16.48 20.04
CA GLU A 4 19.11 -15.40 20.82
C GLU A 4 19.49 -14.22 19.93
N ARG A 5 20.00 -14.48 18.71
CA ARG A 5 20.26 -13.42 17.73
C ARG A 5 18.98 -12.71 17.31
N ALA A 6 17.92 -13.48 17.08
CA ALA A 6 16.60 -12.93 16.77
C ALA A 6 16.11 -12.01 17.89
N TYR A 7 16.23 -12.43 19.15
CA TYR A 7 15.79 -11.63 20.30
C TYR A 7 16.62 -10.37 20.47
N ALA A 8 17.94 -10.45 20.30
CA ALA A 8 18.82 -9.30 20.36
C ALA A 8 18.41 -8.24 19.32
N LYS A 9 18.24 -8.65 18.06
CA LYS A 9 17.85 -7.73 16.98
C LYS A 9 16.47 -7.12 17.19
N LEU A 10 15.49 -7.91 17.62
CA LEU A 10 14.15 -7.41 17.96
C LEU A 10 14.19 -6.43 19.14
N THR A 11 15.04 -6.67 20.14
CA THR A 11 15.22 -5.76 21.28
C THR A 11 15.83 -4.43 20.83
N GLU A 12 16.85 -4.46 19.95
CA GLU A 12 17.45 -3.27 19.35
C GLU A 12 16.40 -2.43 18.60
N ILE A 13 15.56 -3.08 17.78
CA ILE A 13 14.48 -2.41 17.05
C ILE A 13 13.48 -1.73 18.02
N LEU A 14 13.10 -2.40 19.12
CA LEU A 14 12.18 -1.80 20.10
C LEU A 14 12.82 -0.66 20.90
N LEU A 15 14.14 -0.70 21.12
CA LEU A 15 14.88 0.41 21.71
C LEU A 15 14.87 1.62 20.78
N GLU A 16 15.19 1.45 19.49
CA GLU A 16 15.14 2.53 18.49
C GLU A 16 13.73 3.12 18.36
N PHE A 17 12.70 2.26 18.35
CA PHE A 17 11.31 2.71 18.39
C PHE A 17 11.06 3.59 19.62
N SER A 18 11.49 3.14 20.80
CA SER A 18 11.25 3.84 22.06
C SER A 18 11.94 5.19 22.13
N GLU A 19 13.16 5.29 21.60
CA GLU A 19 13.93 6.53 21.51
C GLU A 19 13.28 7.53 20.54
N THR A 20 12.75 7.04 19.42
CA THR A 20 12.13 7.87 18.38
C THR A 20 10.72 8.32 18.77
N ALA A 21 9.88 7.40 19.24
CA ALA A 21 8.47 7.63 19.59
C ALA A 21 8.28 8.18 21.02
N GLY A 22 9.36 8.39 21.78
CA GLY A 22 9.32 8.89 23.17
C GLY A 22 8.70 7.93 24.18
N GLY A 23 8.67 6.63 23.90
CA GLY A 23 8.16 5.61 24.81
C GLY A 23 7.97 4.24 24.17
N ARG A 24 7.83 3.22 25.02
CA ARG A 24 7.70 1.81 24.63
C ARG A 24 6.53 1.58 23.64
N PRO A 25 6.66 0.67 22.67
CA PRO A 25 5.57 0.31 21.78
C PRO A 25 4.49 -0.50 22.51
N SER A 26 3.26 -0.40 22.02
CA SER A 26 2.19 -1.37 22.28
C SER A 26 2.40 -2.64 21.47
N LEU A 27 1.74 -3.74 21.86
CA LEU A 27 1.71 -4.97 21.05
C LEU A 27 1.19 -4.70 19.63
N LYS A 28 0.21 -3.80 19.49
CA LYS A 28 -0.31 -3.40 18.18
C LYS A 28 0.76 -2.75 17.31
N GLU A 29 1.49 -1.77 17.85
CA GLU A 29 2.57 -1.07 17.13
C GLU A 29 3.70 -2.05 16.79
N PHE A 30 4.06 -2.94 17.71
CA PHE A 30 5.06 -3.99 17.47
C PHE A 30 4.68 -4.87 16.27
N LEU A 31 3.43 -5.37 16.21
CA LEU A 31 2.97 -6.19 15.09
C LEU A 31 2.83 -5.39 13.79
N GLU A 32 2.49 -4.10 13.88
CA GLU A 32 2.36 -3.21 12.73
C GLU A 32 3.71 -2.93 12.06
N LEU A 33 4.81 -2.85 12.83
CA LEU A 33 6.17 -2.72 12.31
C LEU A 33 6.52 -3.83 11.29
N PHE A 34 5.99 -5.04 11.43
CA PHE A 34 6.27 -6.15 10.52
C PHE A 34 5.48 -6.11 9.22
N LYS A 35 4.38 -5.36 9.13
CA LYS A 35 3.51 -5.36 7.94
C LYS A 35 4.27 -4.91 6.70
N TRP A 36 4.97 -3.78 6.80
CA TRP A 36 5.68 -3.17 5.69
C TRP A 36 6.84 -4.04 5.18
N PRO A 37 7.79 -4.48 6.03
CA PRO A 37 8.86 -5.39 5.62
C PRO A 37 8.34 -6.73 5.08
N SER A 38 7.19 -7.22 5.59
CA SER A 38 6.64 -8.48 5.12
C SER A 38 6.14 -8.42 3.68
N ASP A 39 5.66 -7.27 3.21
CA ASP A 39 5.19 -7.10 1.83
C ASP A 39 6.34 -7.19 0.79
N ALA A 40 7.57 -6.89 1.20
CA ALA A 40 8.76 -7.03 0.35
C ALA A 40 9.29 -8.48 0.29
N ILE A 41 8.94 -9.31 1.28
CA ILE A 41 9.53 -10.65 1.49
C ILE A 41 8.55 -11.77 1.16
N TYR A 42 7.27 -11.58 1.48
CA TYR A 42 6.22 -12.56 1.28
C TYR A 42 5.42 -12.23 0.02
N SER A 43 5.00 -13.26 -0.70
CA SER A 43 4.18 -13.12 -1.92
C SER A 43 2.75 -12.65 -1.66
N SER A 44 2.34 -12.55 -0.39
CA SER A 44 1.05 -12.07 0.03
C SER A 44 1.20 -11.32 1.34
N PRO A 45 0.49 -10.19 1.51
CA PRO A 45 0.53 -9.44 2.75
C PRO A 45 0.16 -10.32 3.94
N LEU A 46 0.85 -10.10 5.05
CA LEU A 46 0.63 -10.85 6.27
C LEU A 46 -0.38 -10.12 7.16
N LYS A 47 -1.41 -10.85 7.59
CA LYS A 47 -2.31 -10.44 8.67
C LYS A 47 -1.81 -11.05 9.98
N PHE A 48 -1.57 -10.19 10.95
CA PHE A 48 -1.17 -10.53 12.31
C PHE A 48 -2.37 -10.42 13.25
N GLU A 49 -2.64 -11.45 14.03
CA GLU A 49 -3.72 -11.48 15.01
C GLU A 49 -3.20 -12.12 16.31
N ALA A 50 -3.25 -11.37 17.41
CA ALA A 50 -2.83 -11.85 18.71
C ALA A 50 -4.04 -12.18 19.58
N THR A 51 -3.92 -13.27 20.35
CA THR A 51 -4.92 -13.72 21.31
C THR A 51 -4.32 -13.61 22.71
N LEU A 52 -5.05 -12.97 23.63
CA LEU A 52 -4.63 -12.81 25.02
C LEU A 52 -4.86 -14.10 25.82
N ALA A 53 -4.29 -14.17 27.02
CA ALA A 53 -4.40 -15.32 27.93
C ALA A 53 -5.85 -15.66 28.31
N ASP A 54 -6.75 -14.69 28.30
CA ASP A 54 -8.18 -14.88 28.54
C ASP A 54 -8.98 -15.36 27.30
N GLY A 55 -8.30 -15.54 26.17
CA GLY A 55 -8.88 -15.98 24.90
C GLY A 55 -9.46 -14.85 24.04
N THR A 56 -9.36 -13.59 24.47
CA THR A 56 -9.82 -12.45 23.68
C THR A 56 -8.85 -12.11 22.56
N VAL A 57 -9.38 -11.69 21.41
CA VAL A 57 -8.55 -11.14 20.32
C VAL A 57 -8.13 -9.72 20.70
N TYR A 58 -6.83 -9.50 20.73
CA TYR A 58 -6.25 -8.22 21.07
C TYR A 58 -6.50 -7.20 19.95
N SER A 59 -7.07 -6.05 20.33
CA SER A 59 -7.37 -4.93 19.41
C SER A 59 -6.44 -3.71 19.59
N GLY A 60 -5.76 -3.64 20.74
CA GLY A 60 -4.83 -2.58 21.10
C GLY A 60 -5.43 -1.18 21.21
N PRO A 61 -4.59 -0.18 21.52
CA PRO A 61 -5.03 1.22 21.60
C PRO A 61 -5.45 1.78 20.23
N THR A 62 -6.28 2.82 20.26
CA THR A 62 -6.60 3.63 19.08
C THR A 62 -5.41 4.52 18.72
N GLY A 63 -4.97 4.47 17.46
CA GLY A 63 -3.75 5.13 16.99
C GLY A 63 -2.55 4.16 16.88
N SER A 64 -1.49 4.63 16.25
CA SER A 64 -0.20 3.97 16.07
C SER A 64 0.85 5.05 15.82
N ARG A 65 2.02 4.94 16.46
CA ARG A 65 3.17 5.82 16.21
C ARG A 65 4.14 5.25 15.18
N VAL A 66 3.81 4.13 14.55
CA VAL A 66 4.67 3.49 13.54
C VAL A 66 4.95 4.44 12.36
N SER A 67 4.02 5.31 12.00
CA SER A 67 4.23 6.33 10.95
C SER A 67 5.27 7.40 11.30
N GLU A 68 5.68 7.49 12.57
CA GLU A 68 6.72 8.42 13.02
C GLU A 68 8.13 7.81 12.91
N MET A 69 8.23 6.52 12.58
CA MET A 69 9.51 5.81 12.48
C MET A 69 10.24 6.18 11.19
N ASN A 70 11.56 6.14 11.26
CA ASN A 70 12.44 6.35 10.11
C ASN A 70 12.62 5.04 9.31
N ASP A 71 13.23 5.16 8.13
CA ASP A 71 13.47 4.01 7.25
C ASP A 71 14.46 2.98 7.82
N SER A 72 15.30 3.34 8.81
CA SER A 72 16.27 2.40 9.40
C SER A 72 15.58 1.28 10.16
N VAL A 73 14.53 1.58 10.94
CA VAL A 73 13.74 0.56 11.64
C VAL A 73 13.17 -0.48 10.67
N PHE A 74 12.61 -0.04 9.54
CA PHE A 74 12.03 -0.93 8.54
C PHE A 74 13.09 -1.70 7.75
N THR A 75 14.25 -1.08 7.50
CA THR A 75 15.41 -1.77 6.90
C THR A 75 15.91 -2.88 7.82
N ASP A 76 16.07 -2.59 9.11
CA ASP A 76 16.50 -3.56 10.12
C ASP A 76 15.53 -4.73 10.29
N LEU A 77 14.23 -4.47 10.20
CA LEU A 77 13.20 -5.51 10.20
C LEU A 77 13.21 -6.34 8.92
N THR A 78 13.48 -5.73 7.76
CA THR A 78 13.63 -6.44 6.49
C THR A 78 14.81 -7.40 6.57
N ASP A 79 15.96 -6.92 7.07
CA ASP A 79 17.15 -7.74 7.29
C ASP A 79 16.92 -8.85 8.31
N PHE A 80 16.18 -8.55 9.38
CA PHE A 80 15.77 -9.55 10.36
C PHE A 80 14.94 -10.67 9.72
N LEU A 81 13.89 -10.32 8.98
CA LEU A 81 13.01 -11.30 8.32
C LEU A 81 13.77 -12.10 7.25
N ALA A 82 14.62 -11.44 6.45
CA ALA A 82 15.47 -12.10 5.48
C ALA A 82 16.46 -13.07 6.16
N GLY A 83 17.08 -12.65 7.27
CA GLY A 83 18.03 -13.44 8.04
C GLY A 83 17.44 -14.61 8.83
N LEU A 84 16.11 -14.65 9.01
CA LEU A 84 15.42 -15.83 9.53
C LEU A 84 15.33 -16.95 8.48
N SER A 85 15.38 -16.61 7.20
CA SER A 85 15.32 -17.56 6.10
C SER A 85 16.61 -18.38 6.09
N GLY A 86 16.50 -19.70 6.29
CA GLY A 86 17.66 -20.58 6.41
C GLY A 86 18.58 -20.55 5.18
N GLU A 87 19.85 -20.92 5.37
CA GLU A 87 20.92 -20.87 4.36
C GLU A 87 20.65 -21.71 3.09
N GLU A 88 19.62 -22.58 3.07
CA GLU A 88 19.45 -23.60 2.03
C GLU A 88 18.40 -23.31 0.93
N GLY A 89 17.76 -22.13 0.88
CA GLY A 89 16.72 -21.96 -0.16
C GLY A 89 16.24 -20.58 -0.56
N GLY A 90 16.71 -19.51 0.09
CA GLY A 90 16.28 -18.13 -0.25
C GLY A 90 14.77 -17.87 -0.12
N ASN A 91 14.01 -18.84 0.39
CA ASN A 91 12.57 -18.70 0.61
C ASN A 91 12.32 -18.12 2.00
N PRO A 92 11.34 -17.20 2.14
CA PRO A 92 10.96 -16.66 3.42
C PRO A 92 10.52 -17.74 4.41
N VAL A 93 10.79 -17.51 5.70
CA VAL A 93 10.30 -18.36 6.79
C VAL A 93 8.78 -18.48 6.73
N PRO A 94 8.19 -19.69 6.80
CA PRO A 94 6.75 -19.86 6.79
C PRO A 94 6.05 -18.99 7.86
N PRO A 95 4.87 -18.40 7.58
CA PRO A 95 4.18 -17.52 8.53
C PRO A 95 3.94 -18.14 9.92
N ASN A 96 3.68 -19.44 10.01
CA ASN A 96 3.54 -20.14 11.30
C ASN A 96 4.84 -20.17 12.11
N ASP A 97 5.99 -20.31 11.44
CA ASP A 97 7.28 -20.32 12.10
C ASP A 97 7.67 -18.91 12.56
N LEU A 98 7.39 -17.90 11.74
CA LEU A 98 7.51 -16.50 12.15
C LEU A 98 6.61 -16.20 13.36
N ALA A 99 5.37 -16.69 13.35
CA ALA A 99 4.43 -16.52 14.45
C ALA A 99 4.97 -17.12 15.75
N ASN A 100 5.58 -18.31 15.69
CA ASN A 100 6.20 -18.95 16.84
C ASN A 100 7.40 -18.16 17.38
N VAL A 101 8.25 -17.61 16.50
CA VAL A 101 9.41 -16.78 16.88
C VAL A 101 8.93 -15.50 17.58
N LEU A 102 7.98 -14.80 16.97
CA LEU A 102 7.45 -13.54 17.50
C LEU A 102 6.65 -13.77 18.80
N LEU A 103 5.80 -14.79 18.88
CA LEU A 103 5.06 -15.12 20.09
C LEU A 103 5.99 -15.40 21.26
N ALA A 104 7.07 -16.15 21.01
CA ALA A 104 8.05 -16.46 22.03
C ALA A 104 8.79 -15.20 22.50
N PHE A 105 9.09 -14.26 21.59
CA PHE A 105 9.72 -12.98 21.94
C PHE A 105 8.76 -12.06 22.71
N ILE A 106 7.52 -11.90 22.26
CA ILE A 106 6.46 -11.11 22.92
C ILE A 106 6.27 -11.55 24.38
N ASN A 107 6.31 -12.86 24.63
CA ASN A 107 6.20 -13.44 25.97
C ASN A 107 7.54 -13.50 26.73
N SER A 108 8.56 -12.78 26.28
CA SER A 108 9.81 -12.62 27.03
C SER A 108 9.87 -11.25 27.68
N GLU A 109 10.63 -11.13 28.77
CA GLU A 109 10.86 -9.83 29.43
C GLU A 109 11.54 -8.81 28.50
N ALA A 110 12.25 -9.27 27.46
CA ALA A 110 12.95 -8.42 26.50
C ALA A 110 12.00 -7.60 25.60
N ALA A 111 10.78 -8.09 25.33
CA ALA A 111 9.83 -7.36 24.49
C ALA A 111 9.35 -6.06 25.16
N ASN A 112 9.23 -6.06 26.49
CA ASN A 112 8.96 -4.87 27.31
C ASN A 112 7.87 -3.94 26.71
N LEU A 113 6.75 -4.51 26.27
CA LEU A 113 5.65 -3.78 25.64
C LEU A 113 4.85 -2.99 26.69
N VAL A 114 4.21 -1.89 26.29
CA VAL A 114 3.54 -0.99 27.24
C VAL A 114 2.22 -1.53 27.80
N ASP A 115 1.53 -2.37 27.04
CA ASP A 115 0.15 -2.77 27.30
C ASP A 115 -0.09 -4.28 27.40
N VAL A 116 0.99 -5.07 27.34
CA VAL A 116 0.97 -6.51 27.64
C VAL A 116 2.21 -6.90 28.43
N SER A 117 2.06 -7.82 29.36
CA SER A 117 3.14 -8.41 30.16
C SER A 117 3.61 -9.73 29.56
N SER A 118 4.77 -10.20 30.03
CA SER A 118 5.27 -11.54 29.71
C SER A 118 4.24 -12.61 30.09
N GLY A 119 3.75 -13.36 29.11
CA GLY A 119 2.76 -14.43 29.30
C GLY A 119 1.30 -14.01 29.03
N ASP A 120 1.04 -12.72 28.81
CA ASP A 120 -0.33 -12.22 28.55
C ASP A 120 -0.84 -12.60 27.17
N VAL A 121 0.03 -13.00 26.23
CA VAL A 121 -0.34 -13.38 24.86
C VAL A 121 -0.29 -14.89 24.73
N SER A 122 -1.46 -15.55 24.64
CA SER A 122 -1.56 -17.00 24.52
C SER A 122 -1.33 -17.51 23.10
N GLY A 123 -1.54 -16.67 22.09
CA GLY A 123 -1.41 -17.05 20.69
C GLY A 123 -1.10 -15.88 19.78
N LEU A 124 -0.39 -16.19 18.70
CA LEU A 124 -0.18 -15.30 17.57
C LEU A 124 -0.47 -16.09 16.30
N SER A 125 -1.39 -15.58 15.48
CA SER A 125 -1.68 -16.09 14.16
C SER A 125 -1.12 -15.11 13.13
N ILE A 126 -0.31 -15.63 12.21
CA ILE A 126 0.14 -14.89 11.03
C ILE A 126 -0.37 -15.66 9.83
N THR A 127 -1.27 -15.03 9.09
CA THR A 127 -1.87 -15.61 7.89
C THR A 127 -1.54 -14.73 6.71
N GLY A 128 -1.18 -15.32 5.58
CA GLY A 128 -1.24 -14.58 4.32
C GLY A 128 -2.70 -14.21 4.08
N THR A 129 -3.02 -12.93 3.89
CA THR A 129 -4.29 -12.60 3.27
C THR A 129 -4.23 -13.23 1.89
N GLY A 130 -5.12 -14.19 1.58
CA GLY A 130 -5.10 -14.85 0.28
C GLY A 130 -4.97 -13.79 -0.80
N SER A 131 -3.95 -13.89 -1.66
CA SER A 131 -3.76 -12.89 -2.70
C SER A 131 -5.00 -12.87 -3.57
N VAL A 132 -5.61 -11.70 -3.67
CA VAL A 132 -6.69 -11.51 -4.64
C VAL A 132 -6.03 -11.54 -6.01
N ALA A 133 -6.69 -12.19 -6.97
CA ALA A 133 -6.21 -12.19 -8.34
C ALA A 133 -5.98 -10.73 -8.79
N PRO A 134 -4.88 -10.44 -9.52
CA PRO A 134 -4.65 -9.11 -10.04
C PRO A 134 -5.86 -8.60 -10.83
N PRO A 135 -6.10 -7.28 -10.82
CA PRO A 135 -7.25 -6.70 -11.50
C PRO A 135 -7.23 -7.01 -13.00
N GLU A 136 -8.40 -7.28 -13.58
CA GLU A 136 -8.56 -7.47 -15.03
C GLU A 136 -9.09 -6.20 -15.68
N VAL A 137 -8.78 -6.00 -16.97
CA VAL A 137 -9.34 -4.89 -17.77
C VAL A 137 -10.86 -4.94 -17.75
N GLY A 138 -11.49 -3.78 -17.57
CA GLY A 138 -12.93 -3.62 -17.35
C GLY A 138 -13.37 -3.87 -15.90
N GLY A 139 -12.48 -4.34 -15.03
CA GLY A 139 -12.76 -4.51 -13.60
C GLY A 139 -12.99 -3.18 -12.89
N ILE A 140 -14.03 -3.11 -12.07
CA ILE A 140 -14.39 -1.93 -11.28
C ILE A 140 -13.90 -2.16 -9.86
N LEU A 141 -13.08 -1.23 -9.39
CA LEU A 141 -12.46 -1.19 -8.08
C LEU A 141 -13.11 -0.09 -7.24
N ALA A 142 -13.36 -0.39 -5.98
CA ALA A 142 -13.74 0.58 -4.98
C ALA A 142 -12.50 0.96 -4.16
N VAL A 143 -12.13 2.23 -4.24
CA VAL A 143 -10.96 2.79 -3.56
C VAL A 143 -11.41 3.63 -2.37
N PRO A 144 -11.02 3.30 -1.13
CA PRO A 144 -11.45 4.04 0.05
C PRO A 144 -10.69 5.37 0.18
N ALA A 145 -11.38 6.50 0.35
CA ALA A 145 -10.74 7.81 0.59
C ALA A 145 -11.64 8.70 1.46
N GLY A 146 -11.11 9.19 2.60
CA GLY A 146 -11.80 10.17 3.45
C GLY A 146 -13.14 9.73 4.02
N GLY A 147 -13.29 8.44 4.34
CA GLY A 147 -14.57 7.87 4.80
C GLY A 147 -15.62 7.68 3.71
N ALA A 148 -15.26 7.86 2.44
CA ALA A 148 -16.06 7.55 1.27
C ALA A 148 -15.31 6.58 0.35
N TRP A 149 -15.93 6.22 -0.76
CA TRP A 149 -15.38 5.33 -1.78
C TRP A 149 -15.41 6.03 -3.12
N TYR A 150 -14.35 5.87 -3.91
CA TYR A 150 -14.32 6.22 -5.32
C TYR A 150 -14.48 4.96 -6.17
N ALA A 151 -15.15 5.10 -7.31
CA ALA A 151 -15.12 4.06 -8.33
C ALA A 151 -13.91 4.30 -9.25
N VAL A 152 -13.20 3.24 -9.57
CA VAL A 152 -12.10 3.23 -10.52
C VAL A 152 -12.27 2.03 -11.44
N ILE A 153 -12.01 2.18 -12.73
CA ILE A 153 -12.01 1.06 -13.68
C ILE A 153 -10.61 0.78 -14.19
N VAL A 154 -10.30 -0.50 -14.38
CA VAL A 154 -9.04 -0.96 -14.97
C VAL A 154 -9.13 -0.79 -16.48
N VAL A 155 -8.43 0.21 -17.02
CA VAL A 155 -8.49 0.56 -18.45
C VAL A 155 -7.51 -0.28 -19.27
N ALA A 156 -6.29 -0.42 -18.77
CA ALA A 156 -5.23 -1.18 -19.44
C ALA A 156 -4.24 -1.75 -18.42
N ARG A 157 -3.49 -2.78 -18.83
CA ARG A 157 -2.35 -3.31 -18.09
C ARG A 157 -1.18 -3.46 -19.05
N ASN A 158 -0.02 -2.95 -18.67
CA ASN A 158 1.19 -3.02 -19.48
C ASN A 158 2.43 -2.98 -18.59
N ARG A 159 3.61 -2.76 -19.19
CA ARG A 159 4.90 -2.76 -18.48
C ARG A 159 5.04 -1.67 -17.40
N PHE A 160 4.20 -0.65 -17.43
CA PHE A 160 4.19 0.44 -16.45
C PHE A 160 3.22 0.18 -15.28
N GLY A 161 2.50 -0.95 -15.29
CA GLY A 161 1.52 -1.32 -14.28
C GLY A 161 0.09 -1.27 -14.82
N VAL A 162 -0.82 -0.73 -14.01
CA VAL A 162 -2.26 -0.72 -14.27
C VAL A 162 -2.73 0.72 -14.53
N ALA A 163 -3.32 0.96 -15.69
CA ALA A 163 -3.97 2.22 -16.00
C ALA A 163 -5.38 2.23 -15.41
N LEU A 164 -5.67 3.23 -14.59
CA LEU A 164 -6.88 3.34 -13.80
C LEU A 164 -7.70 4.55 -14.25
N GLY A 165 -8.89 4.31 -14.80
CA GLY A 165 -9.87 5.33 -15.13
C GLY A 165 -10.65 5.72 -13.87
N ILE A 166 -10.68 7.00 -13.53
CA ILE A 166 -11.27 7.50 -12.28
C ILE A 166 -12.67 8.06 -12.55
N PHE A 167 -13.60 7.80 -11.65
CA PHE A 167 -14.94 8.38 -11.64
C PHE A 167 -15.05 9.43 -10.51
N GLY A 168 -15.53 10.62 -10.84
CA GLY A 168 -15.40 11.82 -10.00
C GLY A 168 -16.27 11.86 -8.73
N GLU A 169 -17.27 11.01 -8.61
CA GLU A 169 -18.26 11.08 -7.54
C GLU A 169 -17.88 10.17 -6.38
N LYS A 170 -18.08 10.66 -5.16
CA LYS A 170 -17.87 9.89 -3.92
C LYS A 170 -19.10 9.08 -3.58
N PHE A 171 -18.91 7.81 -3.26
CA PHE A 171 -19.93 6.89 -2.78
C PHE A 171 -19.82 6.71 -1.27
N ARG A 172 -20.95 6.71 -0.57
CA ARG A 172 -20.99 6.63 0.91
C ARG A 172 -20.69 5.24 1.45
N SER A 173 -20.85 4.21 0.62
CA SER A 173 -20.62 2.83 1.01
C SER A 173 -20.17 1.99 -0.18
N LEU A 174 -19.48 0.90 0.12
CA LEU A 174 -19.05 -0.08 -0.87
C LEU A 174 -20.21 -0.64 -1.72
N LYS A 175 -21.38 -0.86 -1.10
CA LYS A 175 -22.59 -1.39 -1.76
C LYS A 175 -23.24 -0.40 -2.74
N THR A 176 -22.84 0.87 -2.69
CA THR A 176 -23.43 1.95 -3.50
C THR A 176 -22.51 2.43 -4.60
N VAL A 177 -21.34 1.80 -4.80
CA VAL A 177 -20.40 2.17 -5.85
C VAL A 177 -21.03 1.88 -7.21
N GLN A 178 -21.33 2.96 -7.96
CA GLN A 178 -22.09 2.95 -9.22
C GLN A 178 -21.45 3.94 -10.21
N PRO A 179 -20.34 3.55 -10.87
CA PRO A 179 -19.60 4.44 -11.78
C PRO A 179 -20.45 4.99 -12.94
N GLU A 180 -21.50 4.30 -13.35
CA GLU A 180 -22.42 4.74 -14.41
C GLU A 180 -23.19 6.04 -14.05
N ARG A 181 -23.20 6.41 -12.77
CA ARG A 181 -23.80 7.66 -12.27
C ARG A 181 -22.78 8.77 -12.05
N SER A 182 -21.55 8.55 -12.47
CA SER A 182 -20.41 9.40 -12.17
C SER A 182 -19.77 9.92 -13.46
N THR A 183 -19.18 11.11 -13.36
CA THR A 183 -18.43 11.73 -14.44
C THR A 183 -17.04 11.10 -14.50
N ALA A 184 -16.70 10.52 -15.66
CA ALA A 184 -15.37 9.98 -15.88
C ALA A 184 -14.32 11.11 -15.98
N CYS A 185 -13.23 10.98 -15.23
CA CYS A 185 -12.04 11.80 -15.41
C CYS A 185 -11.32 11.35 -16.68
N LYS A 186 -11.25 12.24 -17.67
CA LYS A 186 -10.82 11.92 -19.04
C LYS A 186 -9.46 11.21 -19.16
N PHE A 187 -8.54 11.45 -18.22
CA PHE A 187 -7.17 10.94 -18.26
C PHE A 187 -6.96 9.90 -17.17
N PRO A 188 -6.74 8.62 -17.55
CA PRO A 188 -6.37 7.57 -16.60
C PRO A 188 -5.05 7.87 -15.87
N VAL A 189 -4.89 7.29 -14.69
CA VAL A 189 -3.66 7.35 -13.90
C VAL A 189 -3.06 5.96 -13.80
N TYR A 190 -1.76 5.81 -14.05
CA TYR A 190 -1.08 4.53 -13.82
C TYR A 190 -0.74 4.34 -12.34
N SER A 191 -0.86 3.11 -11.84
CA SER A 191 -0.47 2.69 -10.49
C SER A 191 -0.05 1.21 -10.51
N ASP A 192 0.63 0.76 -9.46
CA ASP A 192 0.73 -0.67 -9.13
C ASP A 192 -0.65 -1.30 -8.80
N ASP A 193 -0.71 -2.63 -8.74
CA ASP A 193 -1.90 -3.40 -8.34
C ASP A 193 -1.84 -3.92 -6.89
N THR A 194 -0.84 -3.48 -6.12
CA THR A 194 -0.58 -3.92 -4.73
C THR A 194 -1.83 -3.81 -3.86
N GLN A 195 -2.54 -2.68 -3.94
CA GLN A 195 -3.76 -2.44 -3.14
C GLN A 195 -4.94 -3.34 -3.52
N VAL A 196 -4.98 -3.86 -4.75
CA VAL A 196 -5.99 -4.85 -5.16
C VAL A 196 -5.59 -6.24 -4.66
N VAL A 197 -4.33 -6.62 -4.88
CA VAL A 197 -3.82 -7.95 -4.50
C VAL A 197 -3.87 -8.16 -2.99
N ASN A 198 -3.63 -7.10 -2.20
CA ASN A 198 -3.73 -7.12 -0.74
C ASN A 198 -5.16 -6.96 -0.21
N GLY A 199 -6.14 -6.76 -1.08
CA GLY A 199 -7.56 -6.62 -0.73
C GLY A 199 -7.93 -5.29 -0.08
N SER A 200 -7.04 -4.30 0.00
CA SER A 200 -7.38 -2.96 0.50
C SER A 200 -8.35 -2.24 -0.44
N TRP A 201 -8.23 -2.50 -1.75
CA TRP A 201 -9.19 -2.11 -2.76
C TRP A 201 -10.06 -3.31 -3.13
N GLN A 202 -11.35 -3.06 -3.23
CA GLN A 202 -12.34 -4.12 -3.42
C GLN A 202 -12.80 -4.15 -4.88
N VAL A 203 -12.74 -5.32 -5.51
CA VAL A 203 -13.38 -5.52 -6.83
C VAL A 203 -14.88 -5.58 -6.62
N VAL A 204 -15.61 -4.60 -7.14
CA VAL A 204 -17.07 -4.47 -6.95
C VAL A 204 -17.88 -4.86 -8.19
N GLY A 205 -17.22 -5.07 -9.32
CA GLY A 205 -17.88 -5.50 -10.55
C GLY A 205 -16.95 -5.48 -11.75
N ARG A 206 -17.54 -5.68 -12.94
CA ARG A 206 -16.88 -5.56 -14.23
C ARG A 206 -17.89 -5.01 -15.22
N ASP A 207 -17.50 -3.97 -15.97
CA ASP A 207 -18.32 -3.42 -17.05
C ASP A 207 -17.41 -2.87 -18.16
N GLU A 208 -17.29 -3.62 -19.25
CA GLU A 208 -16.47 -3.21 -20.39
C GLU A 208 -17.08 -2.04 -21.17
N GLY A 209 -18.39 -1.79 -21.04
CA GLY A 209 -19.05 -0.65 -21.68
C GLY A 209 -18.50 0.69 -21.17
N LEU A 210 -18.08 0.74 -19.90
CA LEU A 210 -17.48 1.92 -19.29
C LEU A 210 -16.07 2.24 -19.82
N LEU A 211 -15.39 1.28 -20.46
CA LEU A 211 -14.07 1.52 -21.05
C LEU A 211 -14.12 2.56 -22.17
N SER A 212 -15.28 2.71 -22.83
CA SER A 212 -15.48 3.70 -23.89
C SER A 212 -15.34 5.16 -23.42
N ALA A 213 -15.37 5.41 -22.10
CA ALA A 213 -15.13 6.72 -21.51
C ALA A 213 -13.64 7.11 -21.44
N PHE A 214 -12.73 6.17 -21.72
CA PHE A 214 -11.28 6.37 -21.58
C PHE A 214 -10.54 5.98 -22.87
N PRO A 215 -9.32 6.53 -23.11
CA PRO A 215 -8.46 6.05 -24.18
C PRO A 215 -8.10 4.57 -23.99
N ALA A 216 -8.18 3.76 -25.05
CA ALA A 216 -7.84 2.34 -24.99
C ALA A 216 -6.35 2.09 -24.66
N GLU A 217 -5.48 2.96 -25.15
CA GLU A 217 -4.05 2.97 -24.86
C GLU A 217 -3.67 4.28 -24.18
N PRO A 218 -3.94 4.41 -22.87
CA PRO A 218 -3.67 5.65 -22.15
C PRO A 218 -2.17 5.89 -22.04
N GLU A 219 -1.75 7.09 -22.41
CA GLU A 219 -0.39 7.58 -22.22
C GLU A 219 -0.15 7.97 -20.75
N ILE A 220 1.11 7.93 -20.32
CA ILE A 220 1.55 8.44 -19.02
C ILE A 220 2.00 9.88 -19.20
N TYR A 221 1.37 10.80 -18.48
CA TYR A 221 1.73 12.20 -18.53
C TYR A 221 2.74 12.57 -17.45
N HIS A 222 3.82 13.23 -17.87
CA HIS A 222 4.95 13.66 -17.06
C HIS A 222 4.97 15.19 -16.93
N SER A 223 5.17 15.67 -15.70
CA SER A 223 5.33 17.10 -15.40
C SER A 223 6.66 17.63 -15.96
N PRO A 224 6.73 18.92 -16.37
CA PRO A 224 7.99 19.56 -16.80
C PRO A 224 9.05 19.64 -15.68
N ASN A 225 8.61 19.56 -14.42
CA ASN A 225 9.49 19.38 -13.27
C ASN A 225 9.54 17.88 -12.93
N PRO A 226 10.51 17.13 -13.46
CA PRO A 226 10.58 15.69 -13.24
C PRO A 226 10.88 15.39 -11.77
N VAL A 227 10.27 14.32 -11.26
CA VAL A 227 10.60 13.77 -9.93
C VAL A 227 11.97 13.08 -9.97
N PHE A 228 12.39 12.59 -11.14
CA PHE A 228 13.67 11.91 -11.33
C PHE A 228 14.67 12.81 -12.07
N PRO A 229 15.87 13.03 -11.53
CA PRO A 229 16.89 13.85 -12.19
C PRO A 229 17.38 13.21 -13.50
N GLY A 230 17.59 14.02 -14.54
CA GLY A 230 18.25 13.61 -15.79
C GLY A 230 17.34 13.43 -17.01
N PHE A 231 16.03 13.62 -16.88
CA PHE A 231 15.10 13.68 -18.02
C PHE A 231 14.60 15.10 -18.25
N ASP A 232 14.69 15.57 -19.50
CA ASP A 232 14.11 16.83 -19.94
C ASP A 232 12.74 16.56 -20.58
N PHE A 233 11.66 16.93 -19.87
CA PHE A 233 10.29 16.84 -20.38
C PHE A 233 9.81 18.16 -20.99
N GLY A 234 10.71 19.08 -21.32
CA GLY A 234 10.36 20.36 -21.93
C GLY A 234 9.55 21.28 -21.00
N GLU A 235 9.07 22.40 -21.56
CA GLU A 235 8.40 23.46 -20.79
C GLU A 235 7.03 23.04 -20.23
N PHE A 236 6.28 22.22 -20.98
CA PHE A 236 4.90 21.84 -20.63
C PHE A 236 4.76 20.39 -20.18
N GLY A 237 5.82 19.60 -20.24
CA GLY A 237 5.83 18.17 -19.91
C GLY A 237 5.87 17.27 -21.14
N ALA A 238 5.67 15.98 -20.90
CA ALA A 238 5.70 14.96 -21.93
C ALA A 238 4.61 13.91 -21.71
N ALA A 239 4.27 13.19 -22.76
CA ALA A 239 3.44 12.01 -22.73
C ALA A 239 4.27 10.80 -23.16
N GLU A 240 4.12 9.70 -22.45
CA GLU A 240 4.80 8.44 -22.74
C GLU A 240 3.78 7.37 -23.11
N SER A 241 3.91 6.81 -24.31
CA SER A 241 3.01 5.76 -24.78
C SER A 241 3.19 4.46 -24.01
N PRO A 242 2.26 3.50 -24.08
CA PRO A 242 2.45 2.15 -23.50
C PRO A 242 3.70 1.41 -24.00
N ALA A 243 4.21 1.75 -25.20
CA ALA A 243 5.47 1.24 -25.74
C ALA A 243 6.71 1.98 -25.19
N GLY A 244 6.50 3.05 -24.43
CA GLY A 244 7.43 4.03 -23.89
C GLY A 244 8.11 4.91 -24.92
N ALA A 245 7.40 5.23 -26.00
CA ALA A 245 7.80 6.35 -26.82
C ALA A 245 7.39 7.63 -26.10
N ILE A 246 8.36 8.51 -25.85
CA ILE A 246 8.13 9.81 -25.22
C ILE A 246 7.92 10.86 -26.30
N ARG A 247 6.88 11.68 -26.15
CA ARG A 247 6.64 12.88 -26.95
C ARG A 247 6.45 14.09 -26.03
N LEU A 248 6.99 15.24 -26.43
CA LEU A 248 6.67 16.49 -25.74
C LEU A 248 5.21 16.86 -26.01
N ILE A 249 4.57 17.47 -25.02
CA ILE A 249 3.22 18.03 -25.16
C ILE A 249 3.29 19.55 -25.24
N ASP A 250 2.27 20.16 -25.83
CA ASP A 250 2.13 21.61 -25.83
C ASP A 250 1.34 22.12 -24.59
N GLY A 251 1.25 23.44 -24.47
CA GLY A 251 0.57 24.07 -23.34
C GLY A 251 -0.94 23.84 -23.30
N ASP A 252 -1.58 23.57 -24.45
CA ASP A 252 -3.02 23.33 -24.50
C ASP A 252 -3.35 21.91 -24.04
N GLU A 253 -2.55 20.92 -24.47
CA GLU A 253 -2.62 19.55 -23.97
C GLU A 253 -2.30 19.50 -22.46
N ALA A 254 -1.22 20.15 -22.02
CA ALA A 254 -0.85 20.20 -20.60
C ALA A 254 -1.94 20.84 -19.72
N ARG A 255 -2.64 21.86 -20.25
CA ARG A 255 -3.79 22.48 -19.57
C ARG A 255 -5.00 21.55 -19.55
N ALA A 256 -5.29 20.86 -20.66
CA ALA A 256 -6.42 19.94 -20.77
C ALA A 256 -6.27 18.73 -19.83
N VAL A 257 -5.05 18.18 -19.73
CA VAL A 257 -4.70 17.11 -18.78
C VAL A 257 -4.81 17.61 -17.36
N GLY A 258 -4.41 18.87 -17.11
CA GLY A 258 -4.39 19.46 -15.78
C GLY A 258 -3.02 19.41 -15.10
N ILE A 259 -1.95 19.27 -15.88
CA ILE A 259 -0.56 19.37 -15.40
C ILE A 259 -0.29 20.80 -14.92
N LEU A 260 -0.70 21.80 -15.72
CA LEU A 260 -0.47 23.22 -15.40
C LEU A 260 -1.31 23.70 -14.20
N THR A 261 -2.48 23.10 -13.97
CA THR A 261 -3.37 23.41 -12.85
C THR A 261 -3.08 22.55 -11.61
N GLY A 262 -2.23 21.53 -11.74
CA GLY A 262 -1.92 20.55 -10.68
C GLY A 262 -3.08 19.61 -10.34
N THR A 263 -4.13 19.56 -11.16
CA THR A 263 -5.30 18.70 -10.98
C THR A 263 -5.07 17.28 -11.50
N TYR A 264 -4.05 17.07 -12.33
CA TYR A 264 -3.56 15.75 -12.69
C TYR A 264 -2.25 15.45 -11.97
N ARG A 265 -2.14 14.23 -11.43
CA ARG A 265 -0.88 13.70 -10.90
C ARG A 265 -0.79 12.21 -11.24
N GLN A 266 0.37 11.83 -11.76
CA GLN A 266 0.75 10.45 -11.92
C GLN A 266 1.00 9.84 -10.53
N ALA A 267 0.47 8.63 -10.26
CA ALA A 267 0.51 8.02 -8.94
C ALA A 267 1.03 6.58 -8.99
N PHE A 268 2.35 6.42 -8.91
CA PHE A 268 3.04 5.15 -9.13
C PHE A 268 2.65 4.03 -8.15
N THR A 269 2.23 4.37 -6.93
CA THR A 269 1.77 3.42 -5.92
C THR A 269 0.29 3.61 -5.63
N GLY A 270 -0.44 2.52 -5.39
CA GLY A 270 -1.87 2.60 -5.06
C GLY A 270 -2.15 3.41 -3.80
N GLU A 271 -1.28 3.35 -2.79
CA GLU A 271 -1.45 4.15 -1.57
C GLU A 271 -1.42 5.65 -1.87
N PHE A 272 -0.44 6.11 -2.64
CA PHE A 272 -0.37 7.51 -3.06
C PHE A 272 -1.57 7.93 -3.92
N LEU A 273 -2.05 7.06 -4.81
CA LEU A 273 -3.29 7.34 -5.57
C LEU A 273 -4.46 7.54 -4.59
N GLN A 274 -4.62 6.64 -3.63
CA GLN A 274 -5.66 6.71 -2.61
C GLN A 274 -5.63 8.02 -1.83
N GLN A 275 -4.45 8.48 -1.41
CA GLN A 275 -4.26 9.76 -0.74
C GLN A 275 -4.62 10.95 -1.67
N CYS A 276 -4.28 10.84 -2.96
CA CYS A 276 -4.49 11.90 -3.93
C CYS A 276 -5.95 12.02 -4.42
N LEU A 277 -6.78 10.97 -4.37
CA LEU A 277 -8.14 11.00 -4.91
C LEU A 277 -9.00 12.14 -4.36
N GLU A 278 -8.78 12.55 -3.11
CA GLU A 278 -9.46 13.71 -2.55
C GLU A 278 -9.06 15.04 -3.17
N GLY A 279 -7.82 15.18 -3.64
CA GLY A 279 -7.29 16.40 -4.26
C GLY A 279 -7.43 16.40 -5.78
N LEU A 280 -7.21 15.26 -6.43
CA LEU A 280 -7.31 15.06 -7.89
C LEU A 280 -8.71 15.36 -8.42
N VAL A 281 -9.74 15.05 -7.65
CA VAL A 281 -11.14 15.13 -8.09
C VAL A 281 -11.82 16.45 -7.71
N ARG A 282 -11.16 17.32 -6.92
CA ARG A 282 -11.80 18.52 -6.32
C ARG A 282 -12.05 19.70 -7.28
N GLN A 283 -11.79 19.62 -8.58
CA GLN A 283 -11.84 20.81 -9.48
C GLN A 283 -12.55 20.63 -10.83
N GLN A 284 -13.60 19.82 -10.92
CA GLN A 284 -14.59 19.97 -12.00
C GLN A 284 -15.81 20.75 -11.49
N ARG A 285 -15.66 22.07 -11.30
CA ARG A 285 -16.77 23.01 -11.14
C ARG A 285 -16.54 24.26 -11.97
#